data_AF-A0A6F8T1P2-F1
#
_entry.id   AF-A0A6F8T1P2-F1
#
_cell.length_a   1.000
_cell.length_b   1.000
_cell.length_c   1.000
_cell.angle_alpha   90.00
_cell.angle_beta   90.00
_cell.angle_gamma   90.00
#
_symmetry.space_group_name_H-M   'P 1'
#
loop_
_entity.id
_entity.type
_entity.pdbx_description
1 polymer ?
#
loop_
_entity_poly.entity_id
_entity_poly.type
_entity_poly.pdbx_seq_one_letter_code
_entity_poly.pdbx_strand_id
1 'polypeptide(L)'
;MYAFDHAPRCDAKTKSNHGKPCRCPAVRGKARCRVHGGAKDSGAKLGNTNALRHGESTVEVKAFRRELRQAIQYNKKLLQELG
;
A
#
# COMPACT_ATOMS: atom_id res chain seq x y z
N MET A 1 11.20 31.68 -5.90
CA MET A 1 10.91 30.52 -5.04
C MET A 1 10.82 29.29 -5.92
N TYR A 2 11.49 28.20 -5.57
CA TYR A 2 11.56 27.03 -6.46
C TYR A 2 10.38 26.08 -6.21
N ALA A 3 9.98 25.33 -7.23
CA ALA A 3 8.86 24.38 -7.13
C ALA A 3 9.02 23.32 -6.01
N PHE A 4 10.25 23.03 -5.59
CA PHE A 4 10.55 22.09 -4.51
C PHE A 4 10.36 22.66 -3.09
N ASP A 5 10.25 23.98 -2.94
CA ASP A 5 10.06 24.62 -1.63
C ASP A 5 8.64 24.36 -1.11
N HIS A 6 7.65 24.48 -1.99
CA HIS A 6 6.23 24.27 -1.69
C HIS A 6 5.77 22.81 -1.87
N ALA A 7 6.63 21.92 -2.34
CA ALA A 7 6.29 20.52 -2.50
C ALA A 7 6.07 19.85 -1.12
N PRO A 8 5.10 18.91 -1.00
CA PRO A 8 4.97 18.10 0.20
C PRO A 8 6.26 17.31 0.45
N ARG A 9 6.54 17.01 1.71
CA ARG A 9 7.72 16.21 2.09
C ARG A 9 7.45 14.73 1.87
N CYS A 10 8.49 13.99 1.54
CA CYS A 10 8.40 12.55 1.30
C CYS A 10 7.91 11.79 2.55
N ASP A 11 6.95 10.89 2.35
CA ASP A 11 6.34 10.10 3.44
C ASP A 11 7.21 8.95 3.99
N ALA A 12 8.35 8.68 3.36
CA ALA A 12 9.24 7.60 3.77
C ALA A 12 10.04 7.99 5.02
N LYS A 13 10.34 7.00 5.88
CA LYS A 13 11.23 7.17 7.03
C LYS A 13 12.68 6.89 6.63
N THR A 14 13.61 7.63 7.21
CA THR A 14 15.05 7.49 6.90
C THR A 14 15.83 6.97 8.09
N LYS A 15 16.72 5.99 7.86
CA LYS A 15 17.58 5.45 8.92
C LYS A 15 18.59 6.49 9.44
N SER A 16 19.16 7.30 8.53
CA SER A 16 20.15 8.34 8.87
C SER A 16 19.58 9.49 9.71
N ASN A 17 18.26 9.71 9.67
CA ASN A 17 17.58 10.71 10.49
C ASN A 17 16.84 10.05 11.68
N HIS A 18 17.41 9.02 12.30
CA HIS A 18 16.81 8.34 13.46
C HIS A 18 15.37 7.84 13.23
N GLY A 19 15.06 7.37 12.02
CA GLY A 19 13.72 6.90 11.65
C GLY A 19 12.69 8.01 11.45
N LYS A 20 13.08 9.29 11.51
CA LYS A 20 12.20 10.43 11.22
C LYS A 20 11.86 10.51 9.73
N PRO A 21 10.74 11.16 9.37
CA PRO A 21 10.33 11.36 7.98
C PRO A 21 11.41 12.01 7.13
N CYS A 22 11.41 11.66 5.84
CA CYS A 22 12.33 12.21 4.87
C CYS A 22 12.03 13.71 4.62
N ARG A 23 13.07 14.54 4.69
CA ARG A 23 12.95 16.00 4.46
C ARG A 23 12.98 16.40 2.98
N CYS A 24 13.27 15.45 2.08
CA CYS A 24 13.31 15.72 0.65
C CYS A 24 11.90 16.03 0.11
N PRO A 25 11.78 16.92 -0.89
CA PRO A 25 10.51 17.16 -1.58
C PRO A 25 10.03 15.88 -2.28
N ALA A 26 8.74 15.61 -2.21
CA ALA A 26 8.12 14.55 -2.97
C ALA A 26 8.10 14.91 -4.47
N VAL A 27 8.19 13.89 -5.33
CA VAL A 27 8.07 14.09 -6.77
C VAL A 27 6.61 14.45 -7.10
N ARG A 28 6.39 15.41 -8.02
CA ARG A 28 5.04 15.83 -8.43
C ARG A 28 4.16 14.63 -8.77
N GLY A 29 2.99 14.54 -8.14
CA GLY A 29 2.04 13.43 -8.33
C GLY A 29 2.39 12.14 -7.58
N LYS A 30 3.42 12.12 -6.74
CA LYS A 30 3.82 10.98 -5.90
C LYS A 30 3.95 11.41 -4.44
N ALA A 31 3.81 10.45 -3.52
CA ALA A 31 4.01 10.67 -2.08
C ALA A 31 5.49 10.64 -1.64
N ARG A 32 6.39 10.15 -2.51
CA ARG A 32 7.80 9.91 -2.19
C ARG A 32 8.77 10.71 -3.05
N CYS A 33 9.93 11.00 -2.48
CA CYS A 33 11.03 11.65 -3.19
C CYS A 33 11.72 10.65 -4.13
N ARG A 34 12.56 11.17 -5.04
CA ARG A 34 13.27 10.37 -6.05
C ARG A 34 14.01 9.16 -5.46
N VAL A 35 14.67 9.32 -4.31
CA VAL A 35 15.48 8.26 -3.68
C VAL A 35 14.66 7.23 -2.90
N HIS A 36 13.47 7.57 -2.41
CA HIS A 36 12.59 6.64 -1.68
C HIS A 36 11.52 6.01 -2.57
N GLY A 37 11.79 5.86 -3.88
CA GLY A 37 10.86 5.24 -4.81
C GLY A 37 9.88 6.20 -5.48
N GLY A 38 10.23 7.49 -5.57
CA GLY A 38 9.53 8.49 -6.40
C GLY A 38 10.12 8.68 -7.79
N ALA A 39 11.23 8.02 -8.14
CA ALA A 39 11.86 8.14 -9.45
C ALA A 39 10.91 7.77 -10.62
N LYS A 40 11.23 8.19 -11.84
CA LYS A 40 10.48 7.70 -13.02
C LYS A 40 10.59 6.18 -13.07
N ASP A 41 9.49 5.50 -13.40
CA ASP A 41 9.42 4.04 -13.48
C ASP A 41 9.74 3.30 -12.16
N SER A 42 9.70 4.00 -11.02
CA SER A 42 9.76 3.39 -9.70
C SER A 42 8.44 2.69 -9.35
N GLY A 43 8.56 1.50 -8.75
CA GLY A 43 7.42 0.67 -8.38
C GLY A 43 7.11 -0.41 -9.41
N ALA A 44 6.31 -1.40 -9.01
CA ALA A 44 5.86 -2.44 -9.93
C ALA A 44 4.87 -1.86 -10.94
N LYS A 45 4.97 -2.30 -12.20
CA LYS A 45 3.94 -2.02 -13.20
C LYS A 45 2.60 -2.61 -12.76
N LEU A 46 1.50 -1.95 -13.11
CA LEU A 46 0.16 -2.51 -12.93
C LEU A 46 0.08 -3.84 -13.69
N GLY A 47 -0.44 -4.89 -13.04
CA GLY A 47 -0.54 -6.23 -13.64
C GLY A 47 0.78 -7.00 -13.73
N ASN A 48 1.85 -6.56 -13.06
CA ASN A 48 3.12 -7.30 -13.05
C ASN A 48 2.98 -8.70 -12.40
N THR A 49 3.05 -9.75 -13.21
CA THR A 49 3.05 -11.15 -12.77
C THR A 49 4.42 -11.66 -12.34
N ASN A 50 5.52 -10.98 -12.69
CA ASN A 50 6.88 -11.39 -12.29
C ASN A 50 7.12 -11.27 -10.78
N ALA A 51 6.36 -10.42 -10.08
CA ALA A 51 6.41 -10.29 -8.63
C ALA A 51 5.49 -11.29 -7.91
N LEU A 52 4.69 -12.06 -8.65
CA LEU A 52 3.78 -13.05 -8.09
C LEU A 52 4.58 -14.29 -7.65
N ARG A 53 4.56 -14.57 -6.34
CA ARG A 53 5.26 -15.74 -5.77
C ARG A 53 4.32 -16.91 -5.50
N HIS A 54 3.31 -16.70 -4.65
CA HIS A 54 2.45 -17.77 -4.13
C HIS A 54 0.95 -17.53 -4.36
N GLY A 55 0.54 -16.45 -5.04
CA GLY A 55 -0.87 -16.17 -5.29
C GLY A 55 -1.69 -15.67 -4.09
N GLU A 56 -1.24 -15.90 -2.85
CA GLU A 56 -2.03 -15.60 -1.64
C GLU A 56 -2.46 -14.13 -1.49
N SER A 57 -1.69 -13.21 -2.08
CA SER A 57 -1.90 -11.77 -2.00
C SER A 57 -2.60 -11.17 -3.22
N THR A 58 -3.06 -12.00 -4.17
CA THR A 58 -3.80 -11.54 -5.35
C THR A 58 -5.16 -10.95 -4.97
N VAL A 59 -5.75 -10.20 -5.88
CA VAL A 59 -7.05 -9.56 -5.67
C VAL A 59 -8.14 -10.63 -5.54
N GLU A 60 -8.08 -11.66 -6.37
CA GLU A 60 -9.03 -12.78 -6.41
C GLU A 60 -9.02 -13.56 -5.10
N VAL A 61 -7.84 -13.94 -4.61
CA VAL A 61 -7.71 -14.68 -3.34
C VAL A 61 -8.17 -13.83 -2.15
N LYS A 62 -7.87 -12.53 -2.16
CA LYS A 62 -8.35 -11.60 -1.12
C LYS A 62 -9.87 -11.44 -1.14
N ALA A 63 -10.49 -11.37 -2.31
CA ALA A 63 -11.94 -11.28 -2.47
C ALA A 63 -12.62 -12.55 -1.94
N PHE A 64 -12.14 -13.73 -2.35
CA PHE A 64 -12.65 -15.00 -1.86
C PHE A 64 -12.54 -15.14 -0.34
N ARG A 65 -11.40 -14.75 0.25
CA ARG A 65 -11.22 -14.73 1.71
C ARG A 65 -12.16 -13.75 2.43
N ARG A 66 -12.61 -12.68 1.76
CA ARG A 66 -13.59 -11.75 2.34
C ARG A 66 -14.98 -12.38 2.35
N GLU A 67 -15.38 -13.01 1.24
CA GLU A 67 -16.66 -13.70 1.11
C GLU A 67 -16.80 -14.84 2.12
N LEU A 68 -15.78 -15.68 2.24
CA LEU A 68 -15.75 -16.76 3.25
C LEU A 68 -15.92 -16.22 4.68
N ARG A 69 -15.23 -15.13 5.02
CA ARG A 69 -15.36 -14.50 6.34
C ARG A 69 -16.76 -13.98 6.58
N GLN A 70 -17.38 -13.35 5.59
CA GLN A 70 -18.75 -12.86 5.68
C GLN A 70 -19.75 -14.00 5.88
N ALA A 71 -19.60 -15.10 5.12
CA ALA A 71 -20.44 -16.29 5.26
C ALA A 71 -20.32 -16.92 6.66
N ILE A 72 -19.10 -17.08 7.16
CA ILE A 72 -18.86 -17.59 8.52
C ILE A 72 -19.49 -16.67 9.57
N GLN A 73 -19.33 -15.35 9.44
CA GLN A 73 -19.90 -14.39 10.37
C GLN A 73 -21.43 -14.40 10.36
N TYR A 74 -22.03 -14.47 9.17
CA TYR A 74 -23.47 -14.59 8.99
C TYR A 74 -24.01 -15.86 9.64
N ASN A 75 -23.41 -17.02 9.35
CA ASN A 75 -23.84 -18.30 9.91
C ASN A 75 -23.72 -18.32 11.44
N LYS A 76 -22.64 -17.74 12.00
CA LYS A 76 -22.50 -17.61 13.46
C LYS A 76 -23.63 -16.80 14.08
N LYS A 77 -23.99 -15.68 13.44
CA LYS A 77 -25.10 -14.83 13.91
C LYS A 77 -26.43 -15.58 13.82
N LEU A 78 -26.69 -16.27 12.71
CA LEU A 78 -27.90 -17.07 12.53
C LEU A 78 -28.05 -18.15 13.61
N LEU A 79 -26.96 -18.88 13.91
CA LEU A 79 -26.97 -19.90 14.96
C LEU A 79 -27.24 -19.31 16.36
N GLN A 80 -26.81 -18.08 16.63
CA GLN A 80 -27.11 -17.38 17.89
C GLN A 80 -28.56 -16.91 17.98
N GLU A 81 -29.22 -16.65 16.86
CA GLU A 81 -30.62 -16.23 16.82
C GLU A 81 -31.59 -17.42 16.90
N LEU A 82 -31.15 -18.61 16.47
CA LEU A 82 -31.95 -19.83 16.46
C LEU A 82 -31.80 -20.70 17.72
N GLY A 83 -30.75 -20.48 18.51
CA GLY A 83 -30.53 -21.12 19.81
C GLY A 83 -31.07 -20.29 20.96
#